data_AF-D3V8L3-F1
#
_entry.id   AF-D3V8L3-F1
#
_cell.length_a   1.000
_cell.length_b   1.000
_cell.length_c   1.000
_cell.angle_alpha   90.00
_cell.angle_beta   90.00
_cell.angle_gamma   90.00
#
_symmetry.space_group_name_H-M   'P 1'
#
loop_
_entity.id
_entity.type
_entity.pdbx_description
1 polymer ?
#
loop_
_entity_poly.entity_id
_entity_poly.type
_entity_poly.pdbx_seq_one_letter_code
_entity_poly.pdbx_strand_id
1 'polypeptide(L)'
;MKHTTVVLGVRQKIDYSSQFPILWPIGQDKLRFGRDYPDILLAFEAIEAGNIAKGVVHLANHEQINILQPTMYSDSDLVFALNGNQFAYVTNILPSSVTQPVELTLASQCKRIDNKRTITFSDYNPIADLSDVKQRMPFVLKAADRFDELLRGSKRSLIGESLQDIASWGGVK
;
A
#
# COMPACT_ATOMS: atom_id res chain seq x y z
N MET A 1 -8.32 25.94 16.23
CA MET A 1 -8.71 24.56 16.61
C MET A 1 -10.22 24.29 16.57
N LYS A 2 -11.11 25.16 17.08
CA LYS A 2 -12.58 24.90 17.04
C LYS A 2 -13.21 24.79 15.64
N HIS A 3 -12.68 25.51 14.65
CA HIS A 3 -13.20 25.45 13.28
C HIS A 3 -12.90 24.13 12.55
N THR A 4 -11.80 23.45 12.89
CA THR A 4 -11.39 22.21 12.21
C THR A 4 -12.29 21.03 12.60
N THR A 5 -12.71 20.95 13.86
CA THR A 5 -13.54 19.84 14.38
C THR A 5 -14.94 19.80 13.75
N VAL A 6 -15.55 20.97 13.49
CA VAL A 6 -16.89 21.04 12.88
C VAL A 6 -16.87 20.56 11.42
N VAL A 7 -15.80 20.85 10.67
CA VAL A 7 -15.65 20.41 9.27
C VAL A 7 -15.42 18.89 9.18
N LEU A 8 -14.74 18.30 10.16
CA LEU A 8 -14.44 16.85 10.18
C LEU A 8 -15.69 15.99 10.43
N GLY A 9 -16.55 16.39 11.38
CA GLY A 9 -17.79 15.65 11.68
C GLY A 9 -18.82 15.67 10.54
N VAL A 10 -18.81 16.71 9.69
CA VAL A 10 -19.69 16.80 8.51
C VAL A 10 -19.19 15.88 7.38
N ARG A 11 -17.88 15.67 7.24
CA ARG A 11 -17.29 14.85 6.17
C ARG A 11 -17.64 13.36 6.27
N GLN A 12 -17.78 12.84 7.48
CA GLN A 12 -18.19 11.45 7.70
C GLN A 12 -19.63 11.15 7.26
N LYS A 13 -20.46 12.18 7.00
CA LYS A 13 -21.86 12.05 6.56
C LYS A 13 -22.07 12.33 5.06
N ILE A 14 -21.00 12.59 4.30
CA ILE A 14 -21.10 12.93 2.86
C ILE A 14 -21.55 11.71 2.02
N ASP A 15 -21.36 10.50 2.52
CA ASP A 15 -21.80 9.27 1.87
C ASP A 15 -23.33 9.17 1.66
N TYR A 16 -24.12 9.98 2.38
CA TYR A 16 -25.58 10.00 2.28
C TYR A 16 -26.18 11.05 1.31
N SER A 17 -25.36 11.73 0.49
CA SER A 17 -25.90 12.67 -0.50
C SER A 17 -26.64 11.92 -1.62
N SER A 18 -27.96 12.08 -1.72
CA SER A 18 -28.77 11.50 -2.80
C SER A 18 -28.45 12.09 -4.19
N GLN A 19 -27.83 13.27 -4.24
CA GLN A 19 -27.46 13.96 -5.48
C GLN A 19 -26.07 13.55 -5.99
N PHE A 20 -25.16 13.16 -5.09
CA PHE A 20 -23.79 12.73 -5.40
C PHE A 20 -23.43 11.52 -4.54
N PRO A 21 -23.97 10.33 -4.86
CA PRO A 21 -23.73 9.14 -4.07
C PRO A 21 -22.25 8.76 -4.15
N ILE A 22 -21.59 8.65 -2.99
CA ILE A 22 -20.22 8.13 -2.93
C ILE A 22 -20.29 6.62 -3.08
N LEU A 23 -19.67 6.09 -4.14
CA LEU A 23 -19.48 4.65 -4.30
C LEU A 23 -18.40 4.20 -3.33
N TRP A 24 -18.82 3.55 -2.24
CA TRP A 24 -17.94 3.02 -1.21
C TRP A 24 -18.14 1.51 -1.00
N PRO A 25 -17.61 0.68 -1.92
CA PRO A 25 -17.93 -0.75 -1.99
C PRO A 25 -17.42 -1.57 -0.79
N ILE A 26 -16.49 -1.00 0.00
CA ILE A 26 -15.93 -1.62 1.20
C ILE A 26 -16.96 -1.65 2.35
N GLY A 27 -17.97 -0.78 2.31
CA GLY A 27 -19.01 -0.67 3.32
C GLY A 27 -18.55 0.07 4.58
N GLN A 28 -19.48 0.78 5.22
CA GLN A 28 -19.24 1.57 6.44
C GLN A 28 -18.86 0.70 7.65
N ASP A 29 -19.20 -0.58 7.62
CA ASP A 29 -18.94 -1.51 8.72
C ASP A 29 -17.47 -1.95 8.80
N LYS A 30 -16.80 -2.07 7.64
CA LYS A 30 -15.36 -2.39 7.58
C LYS A 30 -14.49 -1.15 7.66
N LEU A 31 -14.82 -0.11 6.89
CA LEU A 31 -14.08 1.15 6.88
C LEU A 31 -15.01 2.31 6.58
N ARG A 32 -15.16 3.22 7.54
CA ARG A 32 -16.00 4.40 7.34
C ARG A 32 -15.37 5.41 6.41
N PHE A 33 -16.17 5.91 5.46
CA PHE A 33 -15.71 6.97 4.58
C PHE A 33 -15.42 8.26 5.35
N GLY A 34 -14.37 8.98 4.95
CA GLY A 34 -14.07 10.31 5.47
C GLY A 34 -13.62 10.34 6.93
N ARG A 35 -13.23 9.19 7.51
CA ARG A 35 -12.66 9.15 8.86
C ARG A 35 -11.32 9.87 8.89
N ASP A 36 -11.14 10.70 9.91
CA ASP A 36 -9.93 11.46 10.14
C ASP A 36 -8.93 10.64 10.96
N TYR A 37 -7.80 10.34 10.33
CA TYR A 37 -6.69 9.67 10.98
C TYR A 37 -5.56 10.68 11.20
N PRO A 38 -4.98 10.75 12.42
CA PRO A 38 -3.89 11.69 12.73
C PRO A 38 -2.70 11.57 11.77
N ASP A 39 -2.43 10.36 11.29
CA ASP A 39 -1.37 10.07 10.32
C ASP A 39 -1.44 10.94 9.06
N ILE A 40 -2.64 11.30 8.60
CA ILE A 40 -2.81 12.15 7.41
C ILE A 40 -2.27 13.56 7.68
N LEU A 41 -2.66 14.16 8.81
CA LEU A 41 -2.21 15.50 9.18
C LEU A 41 -0.70 15.52 9.42
N LEU A 42 -0.20 14.55 10.19
CA LEU A 42 1.22 14.41 10.49
C LEU A 42 2.07 14.21 9.22
N ALA A 43 1.53 13.52 8.21
CA ALA A 43 2.18 13.38 6.93
C ALA A 43 2.37 14.73 6.23
N PHE A 44 1.30 15.52 6.11
CA PHE A 44 1.37 16.82 5.46
C PHE A 44 2.25 17.81 6.23
N GLU A 45 2.16 17.86 7.56
CA GLU A 45 3.04 18.68 8.39
C GLU A 45 4.53 18.32 8.18
N ALA A 46 4.84 17.02 8.09
CA ALA A 46 6.21 16.58 7.81
C ALA A 46 6.67 16.99 6.40
N ILE A 47 5.80 16.88 5.39
CA ILE A 47 6.09 17.29 4.01
C ILE A 47 6.33 18.80 3.92
N GLU A 48 5.47 19.61 4.54
CA GLU A 48 5.60 21.07 4.58
C GLU A 48 6.88 21.53 5.30
N ALA A 49 7.30 20.80 6.33
CA ALA A 49 8.58 21.02 7.01
C ALA A 49 9.81 20.53 6.21
N GLY A 50 9.62 20.00 4.99
CA GLY A 50 10.69 19.46 4.14
C GLY A 50 11.17 18.06 4.51
N ASN A 51 10.53 17.39 5.46
CA ASN A 51 10.86 16.02 5.87
C ASN A 51 9.97 14.99 5.14
N ILE A 52 10.24 14.83 3.85
CA ILE A 52 9.47 13.93 2.96
C ILE A 52 9.48 12.49 3.45
N ALA A 53 10.63 11.96 3.91
CA ALA A 53 10.74 10.59 4.39
C ALA A 53 9.80 10.32 5.58
N LYS A 54 9.75 11.25 6.55
CA LYS A 54 8.81 11.15 7.66
C LYS A 54 7.35 11.25 7.19
N GLY A 55 7.07 12.12 6.22
CA GLY A 55 5.76 12.20 5.58
C GLY A 55 5.31 10.86 4.98
N VAL A 56 6.20 10.20 4.25
CA VAL A 56 5.95 8.87 3.65
C VAL A 56 5.69 7.82 4.73
N VAL A 57 6.42 7.82 5.85
CA VAL A 57 6.14 6.89 6.97
C VAL A 57 4.73 7.09 7.51
N HIS A 58 4.30 8.33 7.71
CA HIS A 58 2.94 8.61 8.17
C HIS A 58 1.87 8.18 7.15
N LEU A 59 2.09 8.44 5.85
CA LEU A 59 1.18 7.95 4.79
C LEU A 59 1.13 6.42 4.75
N ALA A 60 2.27 5.74 4.87
CA ALA A 60 2.33 4.29 4.91
C ALA A 60 1.58 3.73 6.13
N ASN A 61 1.71 4.34 7.31
CA ASN A 61 0.91 3.95 8.48
C ASN A 61 -0.59 4.11 8.21
N HIS A 62 -0.99 5.24 7.62
CA HIS A 62 -2.39 5.46 7.27
C HIS A 62 -2.90 4.39 6.31
N GLU A 63 -2.22 4.14 5.21
CA GLU A 63 -2.65 3.16 4.23
C GLU A 63 -2.61 1.73 4.81
N GLN A 64 -1.49 1.31 5.38
CA GLN A 64 -1.27 -0.09 5.77
C GLN A 64 -2.05 -0.51 7.01
N ILE A 65 -2.26 0.40 7.97
CA ILE A 65 -2.88 0.08 9.26
C ILE A 65 -4.33 0.58 9.28
N ASN A 66 -4.57 1.81 8.87
CA ASN A 66 -5.89 2.41 9.03
C ASN A 66 -6.86 2.02 7.91
N ILE A 67 -6.34 1.72 6.71
CA ILE A 67 -7.12 1.32 5.54
C ILE A 67 -7.00 -0.19 5.30
N LEU A 68 -5.83 -0.69 4.93
CA LEU A 68 -5.69 -2.07 4.44
C LEU A 68 -5.88 -3.13 5.52
N GLN A 69 -5.53 -2.84 6.79
CA GLN A 69 -5.74 -3.81 7.87
C GLN A 69 -7.23 -4.18 8.01
N PRO A 70 -8.15 -3.23 8.29
CA PRO A 70 -9.56 -3.58 8.44
C PRO A 70 -10.24 -4.02 7.13
N THR A 71 -9.74 -3.62 5.96
CA THR A 71 -10.41 -3.92 4.68
C THR A 71 -9.94 -5.21 4.02
N MET A 72 -8.71 -5.65 4.32
CA MET A 72 -8.08 -6.81 3.68
C MET A 72 -7.44 -7.72 4.72
N TYR A 73 -6.48 -7.23 5.50
CA TYR A 73 -5.63 -8.12 6.32
C TYR A 73 -6.28 -8.62 7.61
N SER A 74 -7.50 -8.20 7.92
CA SER A 74 -8.34 -8.77 8.98
C SER A 74 -9.39 -9.76 8.45
N ASP A 75 -9.45 -9.98 7.13
CA ASP A 75 -10.31 -10.98 6.51
C ASP A 75 -9.64 -12.37 6.55
N SER A 76 -10.21 -13.32 7.30
CA SER A 76 -9.59 -14.62 7.54
C SER A 76 -9.36 -15.44 6.28
N ASP A 77 -10.25 -15.34 5.30
CA ASP A 77 -10.17 -16.12 4.06
C ASP A 77 -9.02 -15.60 3.20
N LEU A 78 -8.88 -14.27 3.12
CA LEU A 78 -7.73 -13.66 2.44
C LEU A 78 -6.41 -13.98 3.16
N VAL A 79 -6.37 -13.87 4.49
CA VAL A 79 -5.17 -14.18 5.27
C VAL A 79 -4.76 -15.65 5.08
N PHE A 80 -5.72 -16.57 5.10
CA PHE A 80 -5.47 -17.99 4.83
C PHE A 80 -4.89 -18.19 3.42
N ALA A 81 -5.47 -17.55 2.40
CA ALA A 81 -4.98 -17.64 1.03
C ALA A 81 -3.54 -17.09 0.88
N LEU A 82 -3.25 -15.93 1.49
CA LEU A 82 -1.92 -15.33 1.46
C LEU A 82 -0.86 -16.22 2.13
N ASN A 83 -1.17 -16.74 3.32
CA ASN A 83 -0.27 -17.62 4.07
C ASN A 83 -0.07 -18.96 3.34
N GLY A 84 -1.12 -19.51 2.74
CA GLY A 84 -1.05 -20.69 1.89
C GLY A 84 -0.14 -20.49 0.67
N ASN A 85 -0.29 -19.36 -0.03
CA ASN A 85 0.59 -19.00 -1.15
C ASN A 85 2.05 -18.87 -0.70
N GLN A 86 2.32 -18.16 0.40
CA GLN A 86 3.67 -17.98 0.93
C GLN A 86 4.33 -19.31 1.29
N PHE A 87 3.61 -20.16 2.03
CA PHE A 87 4.11 -21.48 2.40
C PHE A 87 4.43 -22.31 1.15
N ALA A 88 3.51 -22.35 0.19
CA ALA A 88 3.68 -23.17 -1.00
C ALA A 88 4.78 -22.65 -1.93
N TYR A 89 4.94 -21.33 -2.04
CA TYR A 89 6.04 -20.70 -2.78
C TYR A 89 7.41 -21.03 -2.17
N VAL A 90 7.58 -20.81 -0.87
CA VAL A 90 8.88 -21.01 -0.19
C VAL A 90 9.28 -22.48 -0.11
N THR A 91 8.31 -23.39 0.09
CA THR A 91 8.59 -24.84 0.20
C THR A 91 8.67 -25.52 -1.16
N ASN A 92 8.31 -24.83 -2.24
CA ASN A 92 8.24 -25.37 -3.60
C ASN A 92 7.38 -26.66 -3.68
N ILE A 93 6.35 -26.76 -2.82
CA ILE A 93 5.45 -27.93 -2.76
C ILE A 93 4.39 -27.90 -3.89
N LEU A 94 4.12 -26.71 -4.44
CA LEU A 94 3.29 -26.51 -5.62
C LEU A 94 4.14 -25.95 -6.76
N PRO A 95 3.78 -26.22 -8.03
CA PRO A 95 4.47 -25.63 -9.17
C PRO A 95 4.43 -24.11 -9.13
N SER A 96 5.51 -23.48 -9.60
CA SER A 96 5.63 -22.01 -9.71
C SER A 96 4.62 -21.36 -10.68
N SER A 97 3.87 -22.16 -11.44
CA SER A 97 2.73 -21.70 -12.24
C SER A 97 1.48 -21.40 -11.40
N VAL A 98 1.43 -21.86 -10.15
CA VAL A 98 0.26 -21.78 -9.26
C VAL A 98 0.53 -20.92 -8.02
N THR A 99 1.79 -20.77 -7.63
CA THR A 99 2.23 -19.89 -6.54
C THR A 99 3.03 -18.73 -7.11
N GLN A 100 2.97 -17.57 -6.45
CA GLN A 100 3.75 -16.39 -6.84
C GLN A 100 4.42 -15.77 -5.61
N PRO A 101 5.63 -15.22 -5.75
CA PRO A 101 6.24 -14.44 -4.69
C PRO A 101 5.41 -13.19 -4.40
N VAL A 102 5.39 -12.77 -3.14
CA VAL A 102 4.88 -11.45 -2.77
C VAL A 102 5.98 -10.42 -3.06
N GLU A 103 5.76 -9.60 -4.09
CA GLU A 103 6.74 -8.65 -4.58
C GLU A 103 6.12 -7.27 -4.83
N LEU A 104 6.93 -6.24 -4.65
CA LEU A 104 6.64 -4.88 -5.07
C LEU A 104 7.62 -4.50 -6.19
N THR A 105 7.09 -4.36 -7.41
CA THR A 105 7.87 -3.96 -8.58
C THR A 105 7.62 -2.48 -8.87
N LEU A 106 8.67 -1.67 -8.82
CA LEU A 106 8.64 -0.23 -9.11
C LEU A 106 8.70 0.00 -10.63
N ALA A 107 7.70 -0.52 -11.35
CA ALA A 107 7.55 -0.38 -12.80
C ALA A 107 6.06 -0.45 -13.19
N SER A 108 5.72 0.01 -14.39
CA SER A 108 4.36 0.00 -14.98
C SER A 108 3.85 -1.39 -15.42
N GLN A 109 4.60 -2.45 -15.12
CA GLN A 109 4.33 -3.82 -15.54
C GLN A 109 4.13 -4.76 -14.34
N CYS A 110 3.29 -5.78 -14.52
CA CYS A 110 2.97 -6.77 -13.47
C CYS A 110 3.97 -7.94 -13.40
N LYS A 111 5.10 -7.86 -14.12
CA LYS A 111 6.14 -8.90 -14.12
C LYS A 111 7.38 -8.41 -13.40
N ARG A 112 7.98 -9.30 -12.61
CA ARG A 112 9.27 -9.10 -11.96
C ARG A 112 10.30 -8.56 -12.95
N ILE A 113 11.04 -7.53 -12.52
CA ILE A 113 12.18 -7.01 -13.27
C ILE A 113 13.44 -7.19 -12.44
N ASP A 114 14.40 -7.94 -12.99
CA ASP A 114 15.67 -8.21 -12.34
C ASP A 114 16.70 -7.10 -12.56
N ASN A 115 16.33 -5.88 -12.15
CA ASN A 115 17.22 -4.72 -12.21
C ASN A 115 17.17 -3.88 -10.93
N LYS A 116 16.96 -4.54 -9.78
CA LYS A 116 16.83 -3.92 -8.45
C LYS A 116 15.63 -2.95 -8.33
N ARG A 117 14.63 -3.04 -9.21
CA ARG A 117 13.34 -2.33 -9.05
C ARG A 117 12.27 -3.20 -8.37
N THR A 118 12.58 -4.47 -8.16
CA THR A 118 11.69 -5.42 -7.47
C THR A 118 12.19 -5.64 -6.05
N ILE A 119 11.29 -5.55 -5.09
CA ILE A 119 11.53 -5.89 -3.68
C ILE A 119 10.63 -7.07 -3.34
N THR A 120 11.21 -8.14 -2.82
CA THR A 120 10.50 -9.35 -2.40
C THR A 120 10.27 -9.32 -0.90
N PHE A 121 9.10 -9.79 -0.44
CA PHE A 121 8.71 -9.83 0.96
C PHE A 121 9.56 -10.84 1.76
N SER A 122 9.49 -12.12 1.37
CA SER A 122 10.25 -13.21 2.00
C SER A 122 10.38 -14.40 1.05
N ASP A 123 11.62 -14.83 0.78
CA ASP A 123 11.91 -16.00 -0.06
C ASP A 123 12.24 -17.27 0.72
N TYR A 124 12.48 -17.15 2.03
CA TYR A 124 13.07 -18.24 2.82
C TYR A 124 12.25 -18.63 4.04
N ASN A 125 11.33 -17.76 4.49
CA ASN A 125 10.51 -18.05 5.65
C ASN A 125 9.09 -18.48 5.20
N PRO A 126 8.74 -19.77 5.35
CA PRO A 126 7.45 -20.31 4.91
C PRO A 126 6.27 -19.85 5.79
N ILE A 127 6.56 -19.32 6.98
CA ILE A 127 5.56 -18.77 7.92
C ILE A 127 5.62 -17.24 8.00
N ALA A 128 6.26 -16.59 7.01
CA ALA A 128 6.18 -15.13 6.90
C ALA A 128 4.74 -14.72 6.64
N ASP A 129 4.25 -13.73 7.38
CA ASP A 129 2.84 -13.34 7.35
C ASP A 129 2.71 -11.88 6.90
N LEU A 130 2.18 -11.68 5.70
CA LEU A 130 1.95 -10.33 5.16
C LEU A 130 0.81 -9.62 5.90
N SER A 131 -0.10 -10.34 6.56
CA SER A 131 -1.20 -9.76 7.33
C SER A 131 -0.72 -9.21 8.68
N ASP A 132 0.40 -9.72 9.22
CA ASP A 132 1.04 -9.18 10.41
C ASP A 132 1.69 -7.84 10.13
N VAL A 133 1.13 -6.77 10.72
CA VAL A 133 1.64 -5.39 10.60
C VAL A 133 3.14 -5.30 10.94
N LYS A 134 3.63 -6.07 11.92
CA LYS A 134 5.04 -6.02 12.35
C LYS A 134 5.98 -6.60 11.30
N GLN A 135 5.51 -7.49 10.43
CA GLN A 135 6.27 -8.04 9.32
C GLN A 135 6.06 -7.22 8.04
N ARG A 136 4.82 -6.77 7.78
CA ARG A 136 4.46 -5.99 6.59
C ARG A 136 5.09 -4.60 6.56
N MET A 137 5.05 -3.87 7.67
CA MET A 137 5.55 -2.49 7.68
C MET A 137 7.04 -2.36 7.33
N PRO A 138 7.95 -3.21 7.84
CA PRO A 138 9.34 -3.23 7.39
C PRO A 138 9.50 -3.44 5.87
N PHE A 139 8.69 -4.32 5.26
CA PHE A 139 8.69 -4.55 3.82
C PHE A 139 8.21 -3.32 3.03
N VAL A 140 7.12 -2.69 3.48
CA VAL A 140 6.57 -1.47 2.86
C VAL A 140 7.57 -0.32 2.92
N LEU A 141 8.20 -0.09 4.07
CA LEU A 141 9.19 0.98 4.23
C LEU A 141 10.46 0.70 3.44
N LYS A 142 10.91 -0.55 3.36
CA LYS A 142 12.02 -0.96 2.48
C LYS A 142 11.72 -0.65 1.01
N ALA A 143 10.48 -0.85 0.56
CA ALA A 143 10.07 -0.49 -0.80
C ALA A 143 10.05 1.03 -1.03
N ALA A 144 9.59 1.80 -0.05
CA ALA A 144 9.59 3.26 -0.10
C ALA A 144 11.03 3.83 -0.15
N ASP A 145 11.93 3.33 0.69
CA ASP A 145 13.35 3.70 0.68
C ASP A 145 13.98 3.36 -0.68
N ARG A 146 13.68 2.19 -1.21
CA ARG A 146 14.17 1.79 -2.54
C ARG A 146 13.70 2.72 -3.65
N PHE A 147 12.44 3.14 -3.60
CA PHE A 147 11.89 4.07 -4.56
C PHE A 147 12.62 5.42 -4.50
N ASP A 148 12.87 5.93 -3.30
CA ASP A 148 13.59 7.19 -3.10
C ASP A 148 15.05 7.11 -3.58
N GLU A 149 15.75 6.00 -3.32
CA GLU A 149 17.09 5.73 -3.88
C GLU A 149 17.09 5.77 -5.43
N LEU A 150 16.07 5.18 -6.05
CA LEU A 150 15.94 5.13 -7.50
C LEU A 150 15.65 6.52 -8.09
N LEU A 151 14.86 7.34 -7.40
CA LEU A 151 14.55 8.72 -7.79
C LEU A 151 15.75 9.66 -7.67
N ARG A 152 16.65 9.40 -6.72
CA ARG A 152 17.89 10.17 -6.50
C ARG A 152 19.07 9.67 -7.34
N GLY A 153 18.97 8.48 -7.92
CA GLY A 153 20.03 7.83 -8.69
C GLY A 153 19.89 7.94 -10.22
N SER A 154 20.73 7.19 -10.92
CA SER A 154 20.77 7.12 -12.40
C SER A 154 19.54 6.48 -13.04
N LYS A 155 18.66 5.88 -12.25
CA LYS A 155 17.42 5.21 -12.70
C LYS A 155 16.18 6.10 -12.64
N ARG A 156 16.34 7.39 -12.28
CA ARG A 156 15.25 8.35 -12.17
C ARG A 156 14.37 8.42 -13.43
N SER A 157 14.98 8.42 -14.62
CA SER A 157 14.24 8.45 -15.89
C SER A 157 13.31 7.26 -16.04
N LEU A 158 13.79 6.05 -15.75
CA LEU A 158 13.00 4.81 -15.81
C LEU A 158 11.81 4.82 -14.85
N ILE A 159 11.97 5.44 -13.67
CA ILE A 159 10.87 5.62 -12.72
C ILE A 159 9.88 6.66 -13.24
N GLY A 160 10.36 7.78 -13.79
CA GLY A 160 9.52 8.79 -14.42
C GLY A 160 8.66 8.22 -15.55
N GLU A 161 9.27 7.44 -16.45
CA GLU A 161 8.57 6.72 -17.52
C GLU A 161 7.52 5.76 -16.96
N SER A 162 7.89 4.95 -15.95
CA SER A 162 6.94 4.02 -15.31
C SER A 162 5.74 4.75 -14.71
N LEU A 163 5.95 5.92 -14.09
CA LEU A 163 4.86 6.75 -13.55
C LEU A 163 3.99 7.35 -14.65
N GLN A 164 4.59 7.78 -15.77
CA GLN A 164 3.86 8.27 -16.94
C GLN A 164 3.02 7.18 -17.60
N ASP A 165 3.56 5.97 -17.73
CA ASP A 165 2.84 4.80 -18.24
C ASP A 165 1.63 4.47 -17.36
N ILE A 166 1.82 4.42 -16.02
CA ILE A 166 0.72 4.19 -15.07
C ILE A 166 -0.33 5.30 -15.20
N ALA A 167 0.09 6.57 -15.24
CA ALA A 167 -0.81 7.73 -15.32
C ALA A 167 -1.60 7.80 -16.64
N SER A 168 -1.03 7.31 -17.74
CA SER A 168 -1.67 7.27 -19.05
C SER A 168 -2.59 6.06 -19.24
N TRP A 169 -2.83 5.27 -18.19
CA TRP A 169 -3.49 3.96 -18.27
C TRP A 169 -2.79 2.97 -19.21
N GLY A 170 -1.54 3.25 -19.59
CA GLY A 170 -0.68 2.37 -20.38
C GLY A 170 0.02 1.30 -19.54
N GLY A 171 -0.17 1.31 -18.22
CA GLY A 171 0.22 0.22 -17.34
C GLY A 171 -0.53 -1.06 -17.72
N VAL A 172 0.23 -2.16 -17.79
CA VAL A 172 -0.13 -3.49 -18.32
C VAL A 172 -0.01 -3.63 -19.86
N LYS A 173 1.20 -4.06 -20.29
CA LYS A 173 1.40 -5.00 -21.41
C LYS A 173 2.07 -6.26 -20.88
#